data_AF-A0A6B2UQG2-F1
#
_entry.id   AF-A0A6B2UQG2-F1
#
_cell.length_a   1.000
_cell.length_b   1.000
_cell.length_c   1.000
_cell.angle_alpha   90.00
_cell.angle_beta   90.00
_cell.angle_gamma   90.00
#
_symmetry.space_group_name_H-M   'P 1'
#
loop_
_entity.id
_entity.type
_entity.pdbx_description
1 polymer ?
#
loop_
_entity_poly.entity_id
_entity_poly.type
_entity_poly.pdbx_seq_one_letter_code
_entity_poly.pdbx_strand_id
1 'polypeptide(L)'
;MTYDDIDGVHIKYLYHCPRQLWLYVRGIRPEALSAAVQLGEVVHDTTYTRDSPVDLGAARIDFMDGHRWVHEVKSSRRPTPADEAQGRHYCHRLHRLGIAAEGAILHYPATRRTQRHRYDTDAADRAEADIAEALAVARAPQSPARLSRSGCRGCSFTDYCWTE
;
A
#
# COMPACT_ATOMS: atom_id res chain seq x y z
N MET A 1 7.40 -2.42 15.69
CA MET A 1 7.07 -2.54 14.26
C MET A 1 7.97 -3.57 13.61
N THR A 2 7.35 -4.59 13.08
CA THR A 2 7.94 -5.78 12.45
C THR A 2 7.51 -5.85 10.99
N TYR A 3 8.03 -6.83 10.26
CA TYR A 3 7.72 -7.04 8.86
C TYR A 3 6.21 -7.13 8.59
N ASP A 4 5.48 -7.89 9.42
CA ASP A 4 4.05 -8.14 9.20
C ASP A 4 3.16 -6.93 9.51
N ASP A 5 3.69 -5.94 10.25
CA ASP A 5 3.01 -4.68 10.55
C ASP A 5 2.96 -3.72 9.34
N ILE A 6 3.75 -3.97 8.29
CA ILE A 6 3.77 -3.14 7.08
C ILE A 6 2.54 -3.44 6.22
N ASP A 7 1.64 -2.47 6.13
CA ASP A 7 0.46 -2.48 5.26
C ASP A 7 0.63 -1.58 4.02
N GLY A 8 -0.41 -1.52 3.17
CA GLY A 8 -0.38 -0.71 1.96
C GLY A 8 -0.26 0.81 2.21
N VAL A 9 -0.72 1.31 3.35
CA VAL A 9 -0.60 2.73 3.71
C VAL A 9 0.86 3.08 4.01
N HIS A 10 1.60 2.18 4.66
CA HIS A 10 3.03 2.37 4.91
C HIS A 10 3.82 2.48 3.60
N ILE A 11 3.58 1.57 2.65
CA ILE A 11 4.23 1.58 1.33
C ILE A 11 3.83 2.82 0.54
N LYS A 12 2.55 3.20 0.57
CA LYS A 12 2.08 4.44 -0.04
C LYS A 12 2.84 5.65 0.50
N TYR A 13 2.98 5.78 1.82
CA TYR A 13 3.71 6.90 2.41
C TYR A 13 5.22 6.85 2.14
N LEU A 14 5.84 5.66 2.08
CA LEU A 14 7.24 5.52 1.69
C LEU A 14 7.49 6.23 0.34
N TYR A 15 6.66 5.92 -0.65
CA TYR A 15 6.79 6.46 -2.01
C TYR A 15 6.37 7.92 -2.15
N HIS A 16 5.41 8.39 -1.35
CA HIS A 16 5.00 9.80 -1.36
C HIS A 16 5.99 10.70 -0.62
N CYS A 17 6.36 10.32 0.60
CA CYS A 17 7.23 11.09 1.48
C CYS A 17 7.66 10.22 2.69
N PRO A 18 8.93 9.78 2.78
CA PRO A 18 9.41 8.99 3.92
C PRO A 18 9.17 9.67 5.29
N ARG A 19 9.15 11.01 5.32
CA ARG A 19 8.78 11.77 6.54
C ARG A 19 7.32 11.57 6.94
N GLN A 20 6.38 11.49 5.99
CA GLN A 20 4.98 11.15 6.30
C GLN A 20 4.89 9.77 6.94
N LEU A 21 5.59 8.78 6.38
CA LEU A 21 5.67 7.44 6.96
C LEU A 21 6.20 7.48 8.41
N TRP A 22 7.31 8.20 8.63
CA TRP A 22 7.90 8.34 9.97
C TRP A 22 6.95 8.97 11.00
N LEU A 23 6.17 9.98 10.59
CA LEU A 23 5.17 10.64 11.43
C LEU A 23 3.96 9.72 11.68
N TYR A 24 3.50 9.03 10.64
CA TYR A 24 2.36 8.10 10.68
C TYR A 24 2.58 6.97 11.69
N VAL A 25 3.76 6.33 11.66
CA VAL A 25 4.08 5.23 12.60
C VAL A 25 4.23 5.71 14.05
N ARG A 26 4.37 7.03 14.27
CA ARG A 26 4.41 7.67 15.59
C ARG A 26 3.04 8.21 16.03
N GLY A 27 1.98 7.84 15.31
CA GLY A 27 0.59 8.16 15.69
C GLY A 27 0.09 9.52 15.20
N ILE A 28 0.90 10.27 14.45
CA ILE A 28 0.43 11.53 13.85
C ILE A 28 -0.42 11.19 12.62
N ARG A 29 -1.73 11.46 12.73
CA ARG A 29 -2.74 11.10 11.72
C ARG A 29 -3.65 12.31 11.48
N PRO A 30 -3.22 13.27 10.65
CA PRO A 30 -4.00 14.48 10.40
C PRO A 30 -5.30 14.16 9.65
N GLU A 31 -5.30 13.12 8.81
CA GLU A 31 -6.54 12.49 8.33
C GLU A 31 -6.86 11.29 9.23
N ALA A 32 -7.95 11.38 9.99
CA ALA A 32 -8.52 10.18 10.59
C ALA A 32 -8.97 9.23 9.46
N LEU A 33 -8.16 8.23 9.13
CA LEU A 33 -8.57 7.14 8.26
C LEU A 33 -8.61 5.83 9.04
N SER A 34 -9.85 5.42 9.28
CA SER A 34 -10.30 4.04 9.50
C SER A 34 -9.95 3.20 8.28
N ALA A 35 -8.96 2.32 8.40
CA ALA A 35 -8.88 1.04 7.69
C ALA A 35 -7.65 0.29 8.21
N ALA A 36 -7.79 -0.37 9.36
CA ALA A 36 -6.84 -1.40 9.74
C ALA A 36 -6.98 -2.55 8.74
N VAL A 37 -5.94 -2.83 7.95
CA VAL A 37 -5.94 -3.96 7.02
C VAL A 37 -5.82 -5.26 7.82
N GLN A 38 -6.95 -5.91 8.11
CA GLN A 38 -6.97 -7.22 8.75
C GLN A 38 -6.77 -8.33 7.71
N LEU A 39 -5.52 -8.48 7.26
CA LEU A 39 -5.15 -9.64 6.43
C LEU A 39 -5.14 -10.96 7.23
N GLY A 40 -5.03 -10.88 8.57
CA GLY A 40 -4.92 -12.05 9.44
C GLY A 40 -6.19 -12.90 9.57
N GLU A 41 -7.38 -12.31 9.42
CA GLU A 41 -8.65 -13.05 9.51
C GLU A 41 -8.94 -13.88 8.26
N VAL A 42 -8.28 -13.56 7.14
CA VAL A 42 -8.44 -14.22 5.84
C VAL A 42 -7.93 -15.67 5.83
N VAL A 43 -7.10 -16.07 6.80
CA VAL A 43 -6.43 -17.39 6.77
C VAL A 43 -7.19 -18.45 7.56
N HIS A 44 -8.17 -18.09 8.40
CA HIS A 44 -8.85 -19.06 9.28
C HIS A 44 -10.16 -19.64 8.75
N ASP A 45 -10.81 -18.99 7.78
CA ASP A 45 -12.00 -19.58 7.17
C ASP A 45 -11.60 -20.49 5.99
N THR A 46 -11.41 -21.77 6.28
CA THR A 46 -11.23 -22.90 5.34
C THR A 46 -12.40 -23.10 4.34
N THR A 47 -13.21 -22.08 4.08
CA THR A 47 -14.38 -22.12 3.19
C THR A 47 -14.26 -21.05 2.09
N TYR A 48 -13.09 -20.93 1.45
CA TYR A 48 -12.96 -20.10 0.25
C TYR A 48 -13.50 -20.86 -0.96
N THR A 49 -14.81 -20.74 -1.19
CA THR A 49 -15.42 -21.01 -2.49
C THR A 49 -14.81 -20.11 -3.56
N ARG A 50 -14.68 -20.63 -4.79
CA ARG A 50 -13.83 -20.12 -5.89
C ARG A 50 -14.01 -18.66 -6.32
N ASP A 51 -15.02 -17.93 -5.83
CA ASP A 51 -15.44 -16.63 -6.38
C ASP A 51 -15.69 -15.54 -5.31
N SER A 52 -15.20 -15.70 -4.08
CA SER A 52 -15.46 -14.73 -2.99
C SER A 52 -14.38 -13.64 -2.92
N PRO A 53 -14.73 -12.34 -3.00
CA PRO A 53 -13.76 -11.27 -2.88
C PRO A 53 -13.21 -11.16 -1.46
N VAL A 54 -11.89 -11.08 -1.34
CA VAL A 54 -11.19 -10.90 -0.06
C VAL A 54 -10.92 -9.41 0.14
N ASP A 55 -11.32 -8.86 1.28
CA ASP A 55 -11.04 -7.48 1.66
C ASP A 55 -9.63 -7.36 2.28
N LEU A 56 -8.78 -6.58 1.65
CA LEU A 56 -7.42 -6.22 2.08
C LEU A 56 -7.38 -4.75 2.57
N GLY A 57 -8.51 -4.24 3.07
CA GLY A 57 -8.74 -2.85 3.44
C GLY A 57 -9.22 -2.00 2.26
N ALA A 58 -8.29 -1.35 1.56
CA ALA A 58 -8.63 -0.54 0.37
C ALA A 58 -8.65 -1.37 -0.93
N ALA A 59 -8.03 -2.55 -0.90
CA ALA A 59 -7.93 -3.47 -2.03
C ALA A 59 -8.83 -4.67 -1.81
N ARG A 60 -9.31 -5.24 -2.91
CA ARG A 60 -10.05 -6.51 -2.92
C ARG A 60 -9.39 -7.52 -3.85
N ILE A 61 -9.48 -8.81 -3.55
CA ILE A 61 -9.09 -9.86 -4.49
C ILE A 61 -10.30 -10.24 -5.35
N ASP A 62 -10.09 -10.48 -6.64
CA ASP A 62 -11.11 -10.99 -7.55
C ASP A 62 -10.50 -12.08 -8.46
N PHE A 63 -11.33 -12.97 -8.99
CA PHE A 63 -10.92 -14.02 -9.93
C PHE A 63 -11.29 -13.61 -11.36
N MET A 64 -10.29 -13.42 -12.21
CA MET A 64 -10.48 -12.96 -13.59
C MET A 64 -9.50 -13.67 -14.53
N ASP A 65 -10.00 -14.09 -15.69
CA ASP A 65 -9.24 -14.81 -16.71
C ASP A 65 -8.62 -16.14 -16.21
N GLY A 66 -9.17 -16.76 -15.16
CA GLY A 66 -8.59 -17.97 -14.55
C GLY A 66 -7.52 -17.70 -13.50
N HIS A 67 -7.27 -16.43 -13.16
CA HIS A 67 -6.23 -16.01 -12.23
C HIS A 67 -6.78 -15.09 -11.13
N ARG A 68 -6.12 -15.06 -9.97
CA ARG A 68 -6.45 -14.12 -8.89
C ARG A 68 -5.76 -12.78 -9.13
N TRP A 69 -6.51 -11.69 -9.06
CA TRP A 69 -6.03 -10.33 -9.23
C TRP A 69 -6.37 -9.48 -8.01
N VAL A 70 -5.45 -8.61 -7.61
CA VAL A 70 -5.72 -7.56 -6.63
C VAL A 70 -6.36 -6.38 -7.35
N HIS A 71 -7.50 -5.88 -6.89
CA HIS A 71 -8.18 -4.70 -7.41
C HIS A 71 -8.16 -3.59 -6.36
N GLU A 72 -7.59 -2.45 -6.72
CA GLU A 72 -7.48 -1.27 -5.85
C GLU A 72 -8.08 -0.05 -6.57
N VAL A 73 -8.96 0.69 -5.89
CA VAL A 73 -9.62 1.88 -6.45
C VAL A 73 -8.95 3.15 -5.94
N LYS A 74 -8.54 4.03 -6.84
CA LYS A 74 -7.85 5.29 -6.55
C LYS A 74 -8.75 6.49 -6.82
N SER A 75 -8.86 7.37 -5.83
CA SER A 75 -9.53 8.66 -5.95
C SER A 75 -8.71 9.68 -6.75
N SER A 76 -7.39 9.45 -6.90
CA SER A 76 -6.51 10.29 -7.69
C SER A 76 -6.88 10.22 -9.18
N ARG A 77 -6.61 11.32 -9.91
CA ARG A 77 -6.81 11.37 -11.36
C ARG A 77 -5.63 10.84 -12.16
N ARG A 78 -4.48 10.67 -11.52
CA ARG A 78 -3.22 10.32 -12.17
C ARG A 78 -2.60 9.15 -11.43
N PRO A 79 -2.16 8.11 -12.15
CA PRO A 79 -1.31 7.08 -11.58
C PRO A 79 -0.05 7.65 -10.97
N THR A 80 0.38 7.05 -9.87
CA THR A 80 1.63 7.39 -9.19
C THR A 80 2.44 6.12 -8.92
N PRO A 81 3.78 6.24 -8.76
CA PRO A 81 4.61 5.12 -8.31
C PRO A 81 4.14 4.53 -6.97
N ALA A 82 3.55 5.35 -6.09
CA ALA A 82 2.99 4.90 -4.82
C ALA A 82 1.78 3.95 -5.02
N ASP A 83 0.94 4.21 -6.03
CA ASP A 83 -0.22 3.36 -6.33
C ASP A 83 0.23 1.97 -6.82
N GLU A 84 1.24 1.93 -7.69
CA GLU A 84 1.85 0.69 -8.18
C GLU A 84 2.56 -0.08 -7.07
N ALA A 85 3.35 0.60 -6.24
CA ALA A 85 4.03 -0.01 -5.11
C ALA A 85 3.06 -0.62 -4.10
N GLN A 86 1.96 0.08 -3.81
CA GLN A 86 0.92 -0.44 -2.94
C GLN A 86 0.23 -1.69 -3.52
N GLY A 87 -0.08 -1.69 -4.82
CA GLY A 87 -0.64 -2.86 -5.50
C GLY A 87 0.29 -4.07 -5.46
N ARG A 88 1.59 -3.83 -5.70
CA ARG A 88 2.65 -4.85 -5.61
C ARG A 88 2.77 -5.41 -4.18
N HIS A 89 2.73 -4.56 -3.16
CA HIS A 89 2.74 -4.98 -1.75
C HIS A 89 1.59 -5.92 -1.41
N TYR A 90 0.38 -5.62 -1.87
CA TYR A 90 -0.76 -6.51 -1.66
C TYR A 90 -0.57 -7.87 -2.33
N CYS A 91 -0.08 -7.91 -3.57
CA CYS A 91 0.24 -9.17 -4.24
C CYS A 91 1.28 -9.97 -3.43
N HIS A 92 2.35 -9.31 -2.97
CA HIS A 92 3.38 -9.93 -2.18
C HIS A 92 2.86 -10.53 -0.87
N ARG A 93 2.02 -9.79 -0.13
CA ARG A 93 1.41 -10.30 1.10
C ARG A 93 0.53 -11.53 0.84
N LEU A 94 -0.19 -11.59 -0.28
CA LEU A 94 -0.99 -12.75 -0.65
C LEU A 94 -0.13 -13.97 -0.97
N HIS A 95 0.98 -13.79 -1.68
CA HIS A 95 1.92 -14.87 -1.95
C HIS A 95 2.50 -15.45 -0.66
N ARG A 96 2.81 -14.61 0.33
CA ARG A 96 3.25 -15.06 1.67
C ARG A 96 2.18 -15.87 2.42
N LEU A 97 0.90 -15.70 2.07
CA LEU A 97 -0.21 -16.51 2.59
C LEU A 97 -0.54 -17.74 1.71
N GLY A 98 0.29 -18.05 0.72
CA GLY A 98 0.04 -19.16 -0.21
C GLY A 98 -0.99 -18.86 -1.29
N ILE A 99 -1.41 -17.60 -1.46
CA ILE A 99 -2.33 -17.16 -2.51
C ILE A 99 -1.52 -16.59 -3.67
N ALA A 100 -1.43 -17.35 -4.76
CA ALA A 100 -0.74 -16.93 -5.99
C ALA A 100 -1.57 -15.87 -6.74
N ALA A 101 -1.35 -14.60 -6.42
CA ALA A 101 -1.90 -13.47 -7.15
C ALA A 101 -1.08 -13.19 -8.42
N GLU A 102 -1.75 -12.98 -9.54
CA GLU A 102 -1.12 -12.74 -10.84
C GLU A 102 -0.61 -11.30 -10.99
N GLY A 103 -1.17 -10.38 -10.20
CA GLY A 103 -0.88 -8.97 -10.30
C GLY A 103 -1.95 -8.08 -9.67
N ALA A 104 -1.74 -6.78 -9.84
CA ALA A 104 -2.64 -5.75 -9.37
C ALA A 104 -3.30 -4.99 -10.53
N ILE A 105 -4.55 -4.61 -10.32
CA ILE A 105 -5.37 -3.80 -11.21
C ILE A 105 -5.77 -2.53 -10.47
N LEU A 106 -5.22 -1.42 -10.92
CA LEU A 106 -5.46 -0.09 -10.34
C LEU A 106 -6.55 0.61 -11.14
N HIS A 107 -7.65 0.94 -10.49
CA HIS A 107 -8.80 1.62 -11.08
C HIS A 107 -8.79 3.10 -10.73
N TYR A 108 -8.90 3.98 -11.72
CA TYR A 108 -8.95 5.44 -11.56
C TYR A 108 -10.28 5.97 -12.12
N PRO A 109 -11.40 5.89 -11.36
CA PRO A 109 -12.73 6.18 -11.87
C PRO A 109 -12.89 7.60 -12.41
N ALA A 110 -12.24 8.58 -11.75
CA ALA A 110 -12.28 9.99 -12.14
C ALA A 110 -11.75 10.24 -13.56
N THR A 111 -10.95 9.33 -14.11
CA THR A 111 -10.42 9.41 -15.48
C THR A 111 -10.81 8.22 -16.35
N ARG A 112 -11.62 7.28 -15.83
CA ARG A 112 -11.98 6.01 -16.47
C ARG A 112 -10.75 5.24 -16.98
N ARG A 113 -9.64 5.31 -16.23
CA ARG A 113 -8.41 4.59 -16.55
C ARG A 113 -8.28 3.37 -15.64
N THR A 114 -7.74 2.30 -16.21
CA THR A 114 -7.36 1.09 -15.48
C THR A 114 -5.94 0.72 -15.88
N GLN A 115 -5.11 0.34 -14.91
CA GLN A 115 -3.75 -0.14 -15.15
C GLN A 115 -3.57 -1.52 -14.55
N ARG A 116 -2.95 -2.43 -15.30
CA ARG A 116 -2.69 -3.81 -14.92
C ARG A 116 -1.18 -3.98 -14.77
N HIS A 117 -0.74 -4.39 -13.59
CA HIS A 117 0.66 -4.63 -13.25
C HIS A 117 0.80 -6.12 -12.88
N ARG A 118 1.65 -6.86 -13.60
CA ARG A 118 1.93 -8.27 -13.29
C ARG A 118 2.78 -8.37 -12.03
N TYR A 119 2.63 -9.47 -11.32
CA TYR A 119 3.47 -9.82 -10.18
C TYR A 119 4.42 -10.95 -10.58
N ASP A 120 5.63 -10.57 -10.96
CA ASP A 120 6.74 -11.48 -11.30
C ASP A 120 7.82 -11.47 -10.20
N THR A 121 8.94 -12.15 -10.44
CA THR A 121 10.08 -12.19 -9.50
C THR A 121 10.66 -10.82 -9.22
N ASP A 122 10.74 -9.93 -10.21
CA ASP A 122 11.26 -8.57 -10.01
C ASP A 122 10.28 -7.72 -9.17
N ALA A 123 8.97 -7.92 -9.34
CA ALA A 123 7.96 -7.36 -8.45
C ALA A 123 8.04 -7.95 -7.02
N ALA A 124 8.41 -9.22 -6.87
CA ALA A 124 8.63 -9.80 -5.55
C ALA A 124 9.84 -9.17 -4.85
N ASP A 125 10.97 -9.08 -5.54
CA ASP A 125 12.20 -8.48 -5.01
C ASP A 125 12.00 -7.00 -4.63
N ARG A 126 11.29 -6.24 -5.48
CA ARG A 126 10.94 -4.85 -5.19
C ARG A 126 10.01 -4.72 -3.98
N ALA A 127 9.04 -5.62 -3.82
CA ALA A 127 8.16 -5.60 -2.64
C ALA A 127 8.95 -5.81 -1.34
N GLU A 128 9.89 -6.77 -1.33
CA GLU A 128 10.75 -7.03 -0.18
C GLU A 128 11.65 -5.82 0.13
N ALA A 129 12.21 -5.19 -0.90
CA ALA A 129 13.01 -3.98 -0.76
C ALA A 129 12.19 -2.82 -0.16
N ASP A 130 10.96 -2.62 -0.65
CA ASP A 130 10.06 -1.57 -0.13
C ASP A 130 9.72 -1.81 1.35
N ILE A 131 9.45 -3.06 1.74
CA ILE A 131 9.16 -3.42 3.13
C ILE A 131 10.38 -3.15 4.02
N ALA A 132 11.57 -3.54 3.56
CA ALA A 132 12.82 -3.28 4.28
C ALA A 132 13.07 -1.76 4.45
N GLU A 133 12.86 -0.98 3.40
CA GLU A 133 13.02 0.49 3.45
C GLU A 133 11.97 1.13 4.37
N ALA A 134 10.71 0.71 4.27
CA ALA A 134 9.64 1.20 5.15
C ALA A 134 9.95 0.94 6.63
N LEU A 135 10.48 -0.25 6.95
CA LEU A 135 10.95 -0.58 8.29
C LEU A 135 12.13 0.30 8.73
N ALA A 136 13.09 0.53 7.84
CA ALA A 136 14.24 1.39 8.13
C ALA A 136 13.79 2.84 8.44
N VAL A 137 12.91 3.40 7.60
CA VAL A 137 12.32 4.72 7.81
C VAL A 137 11.57 4.79 9.13
N ALA A 138 10.69 3.82 9.40
CA ALA A 138 9.90 3.82 10.62
C ALA A 138 10.76 3.75 11.90
N ARG A 139 11.83 2.96 11.88
CA ARG A 139 12.78 2.77 12.99
C ARG A 139 13.82 3.88 13.10
N ALA A 140 13.91 4.78 12.12
CA ALA A 140 14.89 5.86 12.14
C ALA A 140 14.72 6.71 13.42
N PRO A 141 15.80 7.00 14.16
CA PRO A 141 15.73 7.77 15.40
C PRO A 141 15.31 9.22 15.15
N GLN A 142 15.66 9.74 13.97
CA GLN A 142 15.32 11.08 13.52
C GLN A 142 14.40 11.01 12.31
N SER A 143 13.54 12.01 12.18
CA SER A 143 12.65 12.11 11.04
C SER A 143 13.45 12.33 9.75
N PRO A 144 13.09 11.67 8.63
CA PRO A 144 13.65 11.95 7.32
C PRO A 144 13.54 13.42 6.92
N ALA A 145 14.38 13.82 5.97
CA ALA A 145 14.39 15.17 5.41
C ALA A 145 13.02 15.55 4.85
N ARG A 146 12.71 16.85 4.91
CA ARG A 146 11.52 17.41 4.29
C ARG A 146 11.70 17.43 2.77
N LEU A 147 10.61 17.17 2.05
CA LEU A 147 10.54 17.52 0.63
C LEU A 147 10.56 19.05 0.47
N SER A 148 10.75 19.52 -0.76
CA SER A 148 10.56 20.93 -1.08
C SER A 148 9.13 21.38 -0.73
N ARG A 149 8.95 22.67 -0.41
CA ARG A 149 7.62 23.22 -0.10
C ARG A 149 6.59 22.98 -1.21
N SER A 150 7.01 22.99 -2.48
CA SER A 150 6.14 22.68 -3.61
C SER A 150 5.69 21.21 -3.60
N GLY A 151 6.55 20.28 -3.20
CA GLY A 151 6.21 18.87 -3.01
C GLY A 151 5.27 18.61 -1.82
N CYS A 152 5.17 19.55 -0.87
CA CYS A 152 4.23 19.48 0.25
C CYS A 152 2.86 20.10 -0.06
N ARG A 153 2.59 20.61 -1.26
CA ARG A 153 1.31 21.28 -1.56
C ARG A 153 0.14 20.30 -1.41
N GLY A 154 -0.79 20.63 -0.52
CA GLY A 154 -1.95 19.77 -0.20
C GLY A 154 -1.62 18.59 0.72
N CYS A 155 -0.41 18.53 1.28
CA CYS A 155 -0.05 17.56 2.30
C CYS A 155 -0.70 17.92 3.64
N SER A 156 -1.45 16.99 4.20
CA SER A 156 -2.07 17.09 5.52
C SER A 156 -1.08 17.15 6.69
N PHE A 157 0.14 16.65 6.50
CA PHE A 157 1.22 16.68 7.49
C PHE A 157 2.02 17.99 7.46
N THR A 158 1.62 18.97 6.66
CA THR A 158 2.39 20.21 6.46
C THR A 158 2.62 20.93 7.79
N ASP A 159 1.60 21.09 8.63
CA ASP A 159 1.75 21.79 9.91
C ASP A 159 2.77 21.06 10.81
N TYR A 160 2.65 19.75 10.95
CA TYR A 160 3.63 18.93 11.70
C TYR A 160 5.05 18.96 11.13
N CYS A 161 5.21 19.25 9.84
CA CYS A 161 6.52 19.33 9.21
C CYS A 161 7.13 20.73 9.30
N TRP A 162 6.33 21.79 9.39
CA TRP A 162 6.78 23.17 9.20
C TRP A 162 6.50 24.10 10.38
N THR A 163 5.83 23.63 11.43
CA THR A 163 5.80 24.31 12.73
C THR A 163 7.11 24.05 13.47
N GLU A 164 7.73 25.12 13.97
CA GLU A 164 8.99 25.11 14.74
C GLU A 164 8.76 24.68 16.19
#